data_AF-A0A4P8GXP7-F1
#
_entry.id   AF-A0A4P8GXP7-F1
#
_cell.length_a   1.000
_cell.length_b   1.000
_cell.length_c   1.000
_cell.angle_alpha   90.00
_cell.angle_beta   90.00
_cell.angle_gamma   90.00
#
_symmetry.space_group_name_H-M   'P 1'
#
loop_
_entity.id
_entity.type
_entity.pdbx_description
1 polymer ?
#
loop_
_entity_poly.entity_id
_entity_poly.type
_entity_poly.pdbx_seq_one_letter_code
_entity_poly.pdbx_strand_id
1 'polypeptide(L)'
;MAASMLKMVLSIATTVLLTLLGGSPAMAAPPRPADPVGIDVSWPQCGKTLPSGLAFAIVGVNNGLANTTNPCLAAQLDWAETTIKKPQATAQPRVALYVNTANPGLAGSWWPTSNVYQGTTVANPYGRCEGKNDQACAYIYGYAKAYDDAVVRGVNDPGGYFWWLDVETGNSWQPDKVANRADLEGMTAYFKSIGAEVGLYSTGYQWGQIAGTVPSSSNLAGLPSWLAGARTLNGAKSNCALAGLTPGSRVTVTQYVSAGLDYDVACK
;
A
#
# COMPACT_ATOMS: atom_id res chain seq x y z
N MET A 1 -72.88 51.92 -28.92
CA MET A 1 -72.06 52.09 -27.71
C MET A 1 -71.98 50.74 -27.03
N ALA A 2 -70.88 50.03 -27.24
CA ALA A 2 -69.68 50.16 -26.42
C ALA A 2 -69.93 49.45 -25.08
N ALA A 3 -69.50 48.20 -24.98
CA ALA A 3 -68.14 47.83 -24.58
C ALA A 3 -68.17 47.45 -23.10
N SER A 4 -68.04 46.16 -22.83
CA SER A 4 -67.21 45.61 -21.74
C SER A 4 -67.56 44.13 -21.50
N MET A 5 -67.43 43.30 -22.53
CA MET A 5 -67.23 41.85 -22.37
C MET A 5 -65.83 41.47 -22.89
N LEU A 6 -64.81 42.19 -22.41
CA LEU A 6 -63.43 42.01 -22.83
C LEU A 6 -62.47 42.08 -21.63
N LYS A 7 -62.70 41.25 -20.61
CA LYS A 7 -61.73 41.04 -19.52
C LYS A 7 -61.47 39.58 -19.17
N MET A 8 -61.99 38.61 -19.93
CA MET A 8 -61.88 37.19 -19.58
C MET A 8 -61.65 36.29 -20.80
N VAL A 9 -60.72 36.64 -21.69
CA VAL A 9 -60.29 35.72 -22.77
C VAL A 9 -58.77 35.75 -23.03
N LEU A 10 -58.04 36.78 -22.59
CA LEU A 10 -56.67 37.01 -23.08
C LEU A 10 -55.58 36.73 -22.04
N SER A 11 -55.55 35.53 -21.45
CA SER A 11 -54.33 35.05 -20.74
C SER A 11 -54.21 33.52 -20.69
N ILE A 12 -55.16 32.76 -21.25
CA ILE A 12 -55.03 31.30 -21.39
C ILE A 12 -54.22 30.93 -22.66
N ALA A 13 -53.86 31.91 -23.50
CA ALA A 13 -53.11 31.69 -24.73
C ALA A 13 -51.58 31.82 -24.61
N THR A 14 -51.04 32.04 -23.41
CA THR A 14 -49.58 32.18 -23.20
C THR A 14 -48.95 31.04 -22.41
N THR A 15 -49.70 29.97 -22.14
CA THR A 15 -49.19 28.77 -21.42
C THR A 15 -49.06 27.53 -22.31
N VAL A 16 -49.39 27.63 -23.60
CA VAL A 16 -49.38 26.46 -24.53
C VAL A 16 -48.25 26.55 -25.58
N LEU A 17 -47.52 27.66 -25.67
CA LEU A 17 -46.42 27.79 -26.64
C LEU A 17 -45.02 27.55 -26.06
N LEU A 18 -44.91 27.15 -24.79
CA LEU A 18 -43.64 26.76 -24.16
C LEU A 18 -43.52 25.24 -23.92
N THR A 19 -44.34 24.43 -24.59
CA THR A 19 -44.32 22.96 -24.47
C THR A 19 -43.82 22.25 -25.75
N LEU A 20 -43.39 23.00 -26.77
CA LEU A 20 -42.98 22.44 -28.07
C LEU A 20 -41.51 22.69 -28.46
N LEU A 21 -40.70 23.27 -27.58
CA LEU A 21 -39.24 23.21 -27.71
C LEU A 21 -38.79 21.85 -27.18
N GLY A 22 -38.57 20.92 -28.11
CA GLY A 22 -38.33 19.51 -27.87
C GLY A 22 -37.40 19.22 -26.69
N GLY A 23 -37.90 18.44 -25.74
CA GLY A 23 -37.05 17.67 -24.85
C GLY A 23 -36.21 16.74 -25.73
N SER A 24 -34.96 17.13 -25.97
CA SER A 24 -33.97 16.17 -26.47
C SER A 24 -33.99 14.98 -25.51
N PRO A 25 -33.96 13.73 -26.00
CA PRO A 25 -33.81 12.59 -25.10
C PRO A 25 -32.58 12.87 -24.24
N ALA A 26 -32.78 12.91 -22.92
CA ALA A 26 -31.66 12.98 -21.99
C ALA A 26 -30.88 11.69 -22.19
N MET A 27 -29.86 11.74 -23.04
CA MET A 27 -28.89 10.66 -23.19
C MET A 27 -28.25 10.51 -21.82
N ALA A 28 -28.57 9.41 -21.13
CA ALA A 28 -27.86 9.04 -19.91
C ALA A 28 -26.37 9.08 -20.24
N ALA A 29 -25.61 9.86 -19.47
CA ALA A 29 -24.16 9.85 -19.61
C ALA A 29 -23.70 8.38 -19.53
N PRO A 30 -22.76 7.94 -20.38
CA PRO A 30 -22.27 6.58 -20.31
C PRO A 30 -21.85 6.28 -18.86
N PRO A 31 -22.13 5.06 -18.35
CA PRO A 31 -21.79 4.70 -16.98
C PRO A 31 -20.34 5.06 -16.71
N ARG A 32 -20.08 5.78 -15.61
CA ARG A 32 -18.72 6.11 -15.20
C ARG A 32 -17.94 4.79 -15.13
N PRO A 33 -16.78 4.66 -15.80
CA PRO A 33 -15.93 3.50 -15.62
C PRO A 33 -15.66 3.29 -14.13
N ALA A 34 -15.77 2.04 -13.68
CA ALA A 34 -15.42 1.71 -12.30
C ALA A 34 -13.99 2.18 -12.02
N ASP A 35 -13.76 2.70 -10.81
CA ASP A 35 -12.43 3.16 -10.42
C ASP A 35 -11.44 1.97 -10.45
N PRO A 36 -10.23 2.16 -11.00
CA PRO A 36 -9.22 1.11 -11.06
C PRO A 36 -8.61 0.92 -9.67
N VAL A 37 -9.25 0.09 -8.85
CA VAL A 37 -8.81 -0.25 -7.50
C VAL A 37 -8.04 -1.57 -7.47
N GLY A 38 -7.10 -1.66 -6.55
CA GLY A 38 -6.47 -2.91 -6.15
C GLY A 38 -7.01 -3.42 -4.82
N ILE A 39 -6.49 -4.57 -4.39
CA ILE A 39 -6.73 -5.17 -3.08
C ILE A 39 -5.39 -5.72 -2.60
N ASP A 40 -5.12 -5.56 -1.31
CA ASP A 40 -4.09 -6.30 -0.62
C ASP A 40 -4.67 -7.53 0.12
N VAL A 41 -3.96 -8.66 0.05
CA VAL A 41 -4.38 -9.93 0.67
C VAL A 41 -3.19 -10.64 1.31
N SER A 42 -3.45 -11.42 2.34
CA SER A 42 -2.46 -12.30 2.97
C SER A 42 -3.15 -13.48 3.65
N TRP A 43 -2.48 -14.08 4.63
CA TRP A 43 -2.95 -15.24 5.39
C TRP A 43 -4.39 -15.14 5.95
N PRO A 44 -4.96 -13.97 6.33
CA PRO A 44 -6.34 -13.92 6.81
C PRO A 44 -7.38 -14.26 5.73
N GLN A 45 -6.98 -14.25 4.46
CA GLN A 45 -7.81 -14.60 3.31
C GLN A 45 -7.55 -16.02 2.78
N CYS A 46 -6.72 -16.84 3.43
CA CYS A 46 -6.54 -18.23 3.01
C CYS A 46 -7.88 -18.99 2.97
N GLY A 47 -8.09 -19.76 1.90
CA GLY A 47 -9.29 -20.56 1.69
C GLY A 47 -10.56 -19.76 1.33
N LYS A 48 -10.46 -18.44 1.15
CA LYS A 48 -11.59 -17.59 0.74
C LYS A 48 -11.59 -17.35 -0.77
N THR A 49 -12.79 -17.14 -1.33
CA THR A 49 -12.93 -16.64 -2.70
C THR A 49 -12.58 -15.16 -2.74
N LEU A 50 -11.56 -14.82 -3.52
CA LEU A 50 -11.09 -13.44 -3.67
C LEU A 50 -11.76 -12.75 -4.88
N PRO A 51 -11.95 -11.41 -4.85
CA PRO A 51 -12.58 -10.67 -5.94
C PRO A 51 -11.82 -10.75 -7.27
N SER A 52 -12.55 -10.57 -8.37
CA SER A 52 -12.00 -10.51 -9.74
C SER A 52 -12.07 -9.11 -10.35
N GLY A 53 -11.29 -8.87 -11.42
CA GLY A 53 -11.40 -7.65 -12.22
C GLY A 53 -10.73 -6.42 -11.60
N LEU A 54 -9.70 -6.65 -10.79
CA LEU A 54 -8.89 -5.63 -10.12
C LEU A 54 -7.91 -4.95 -11.09
N ALA A 55 -7.42 -3.78 -10.70
CA ALA A 55 -6.39 -3.06 -11.44
C ALA A 55 -4.96 -3.53 -11.08
N PHE A 56 -4.77 -3.96 -9.85
CA PHE A 56 -3.53 -4.54 -9.31
C PHE A 56 -3.87 -5.34 -8.04
N ALA A 57 -2.91 -6.11 -7.53
CA ALA A 57 -2.99 -6.81 -6.26
C ALA A 57 -1.67 -6.70 -5.49
N ILE A 58 -1.74 -6.62 -4.17
CA ILE A 58 -0.57 -6.63 -3.28
C ILE A 58 -0.67 -7.86 -2.38
N VAL A 59 0.33 -8.75 -2.40
CA VAL A 59 0.26 -10.05 -1.70
C VAL A 59 1.25 -10.09 -0.53
N GLY A 60 0.74 -10.40 0.65
CA GLY A 60 1.53 -10.54 1.87
C GLY A 60 2.32 -11.84 1.88
N VAL A 61 3.63 -11.73 2.07
CA VAL A 61 4.54 -12.88 1.98
C VAL A 61 4.62 -13.66 3.31
N ASN A 62 4.38 -12.97 4.44
CA ASN A 62 4.47 -13.54 5.78
C ASN A 62 3.10 -13.61 6.49
N ASN A 63 3.03 -14.42 7.55
CA ASN A 63 1.79 -14.78 8.26
C ASN A 63 1.60 -13.88 9.51
N GLY A 64 1.73 -12.56 9.33
CA GLY A 64 1.57 -11.57 10.40
C GLY A 64 2.79 -11.39 11.32
N LEU A 65 3.85 -12.18 11.14
CA LEU A 65 5.14 -12.00 11.81
C LEU A 65 6.29 -12.07 10.81
N ALA A 66 7.30 -11.22 10.99
CA ALA A 66 8.47 -11.10 10.12
C ALA A 66 9.33 -12.38 9.97
N ASN A 67 9.06 -13.43 10.75
CA ASN A 67 9.74 -14.73 10.70
C ASN A 67 8.82 -15.90 10.29
N THR A 68 7.62 -15.63 9.81
CA THR A 68 6.65 -16.65 9.38
C THR A 68 6.40 -16.61 7.88
N THR A 69 5.86 -17.69 7.32
CA THR A 69 5.50 -17.79 5.89
C THR A 69 3.98 -17.81 5.75
N ASN A 70 3.43 -17.02 4.82
CA ASN A 70 2.01 -17.08 4.48
C ASN A 70 1.70 -18.45 3.82
N PRO A 71 0.86 -19.30 4.43
CA PRO A 71 0.61 -20.66 3.95
C PRO A 71 -0.17 -20.71 2.63
N CYS A 72 -0.79 -19.62 2.21
CA CYS A 72 -1.48 -19.52 0.92
C CYS A 72 -0.79 -18.59 -0.08
N LEU A 73 0.48 -18.21 0.14
CA LEU A 73 1.23 -17.29 -0.73
C LEU A 73 1.18 -17.70 -2.20
N ALA A 74 1.50 -18.96 -2.53
CA ALA A 74 1.49 -19.44 -3.91
C ALA A 74 0.11 -19.29 -4.57
N ALA A 75 -0.95 -19.72 -3.89
CA ALA A 75 -2.32 -19.59 -4.40
C ALA A 75 -2.75 -18.13 -4.57
N GLN A 76 -2.28 -17.23 -3.71
CA GLN A 76 -2.57 -15.80 -3.79
C GLN A 76 -1.79 -15.12 -4.92
N LEU A 77 -0.56 -15.54 -5.21
CA LEU A 77 0.17 -15.07 -6.38
C LEU A 77 -0.49 -15.52 -7.68
N ASP A 78 -0.93 -16.78 -7.76
CA ASP A 78 -1.69 -17.29 -8.91
C ASP A 78 -3.01 -16.55 -9.11
N TRP A 79 -3.73 -16.27 -8.01
CA TRP A 79 -4.92 -15.42 -8.05
C TRP A 79 -4.60 -14.00 -8.55
N ALA A 80 -3.53 -13.38 -8.04
CA ALA A 80 -3.14 -12.04 -8.43
C ALA A 80 -2.88 -11.96 -9.95
N GLU A 81 -2.15 -12.92 -10.52
CA GLU A 81 -1.88 -12.92 -11.97
C GLU A 81 -3.14 -13.10 -12.83
N THR A 82 -4.14 -13.84 -12.34
CA THR A 82 -5.37 -14.16 -13.08
C THR A 82 -6.47 -13.12 -12.92
N THR A 83 -6.48 -12.35 -11.82
CA THR A 83 -7.55 -11.39 -11.49
C THR A 83 -7.40 -10.02 -12.17
N ILE A 84 -6.16 -9.65 -12.53
CA ILE A 84 -5.83 -8.28 -12.94
C ILE A 84 -6.18 -8.01 -14.40
N LYS A 85 -6.92 -6.92 -14.64
CA LYS A 85 -7.26 -6.43 -15.99
C LYS A 85 -5.99 -6.00 -16.75
N LYS A 86 -5.92 -6.34 -18.05
CA LYS A 86 -4.87 -5.89 -18.98
C LYS A 86 -5.46 -4.90 -20.01
N PRO A 87 -4.72 -3.85 -20.44
CA PRO A 87 -3.34 -3.48 -20.07
C PRO A 87 -3.24 -2.85 -18.67
N GLN A 88 -2.01 -2.60 -18.19
CA GLN A 88 -1.77 -1.98 -16.88
C GLN A 88 -2.51 -0.63 -16.78
N ALA A 89 -3.39 -0.52 -15.79
CA ALA A 89 -4.29 0.62 -15.64
C ALA A 89 -3.80 1.70 -14.67
N THR A 90 -2.73 1.43 -13.90
CA THR A 90 -2.25 2.31 -12.83
C THR A 90 -0.72 2.36 -12.75
N ALA A 91 -0.16 3.32 -12.02
CA ALA A 91 1.27 3.39 -11.74
C ALA A 91 1.75 2.29 -10.77
N GLN A 92 0.86 1.75 -9.94
CA GLN A 92 1.16 0.59 -9.10
C GLN A 92 1.39 -0.64 -10.01
N PRO A 93 2.47 -1.41 -9.79
CA PRO A 93 2.69 -2.66 -10.52
C PRO A 93 1.50 -3.60 -10.39
N ARG A 94 1.26 -4.40 -11.44
CA ARG A 94 0.15 -5.36 -11.47
C ARG A 94 0.16 -6.23 -10.20
N VAL A 95 1.28 -6.85 -9.90
CA VAL A 95 1.48 -7.60 -8.66
C VAL A 95 2.63 -6.95 -7.91
N ALA A 96 2.37 -6.60 -6.65
CA ALA A 96 3.39 -6.19 -5.69
C ALA A 96 3.30 -7.10 -4.46
N LEU A 97 4.34 -7.07 -3.63
CA LEU A 97 4.43 -7.87 -2.44
C LEU A 97 4.51 -6.97 -1.21
N TYR A 98 4.05 -7.45 -0.07
CA TYR A 98 4.32 -6.79 1.20
C TYR A 98 4.81 -7.78 2.26
N VAL A 99 5.54 -7.25 3.23
CA VAL A 99 6.09 -8.02 4.36
C VAL A 99 5.83 -7.29 5.66
N ASN A 100 5.19 -7.95 6.63
CA ASN A 100 5.17 -7.49 8.02
C ASN A 100 6.61 -7.37 8.50
N THR A 101 7.03 -6.14 8.82
CA THR A 101 8.37 -5.85 9.34
C THR A 101 8.39 -5.91 10.86
N ALA A 102 9.57 -6.09 11.45
CA ALA A 102 9.69 -6.14 12.90
C ALA A 102 11.12 -5.85 13.33
N ASN A 103 11.26 -5.26 14.51
CA ASN A 103 12.51 -5.21 15.24
C ASN A 103 12.23 -5.59 16.70
N PRO A 104 12.26 -6.88 17.06
CA PRO A 104 11.96 -7.32 18.43
C PRO A 104 13.13 -7.14 19.40
N GLY A 105 14.33 -6.76 18.92
CA GLY A 105 15.54 -6.79 19.72
C GLY A 105 15.84 -8.18 20.27
N LEU A 106 16.42 -8.23 21.47
CA LEU A 106 16.75 -9.48 22.17
C LEU A 106 15.53 -10.30 22.62
N ALA A 107 14.31 -9.78 22.48
CA ALA A 107 13.08 -10.54 22.75
C ALA A 107 12.68 -11.45 21.57
N GLY A 108 13.31 -11.29 20.40
CA GLY A 108 13.07 -12.13 19.23
C GLY A 108 13.62 -13.55 19.40
N SER A 109 13.11 -14.49 18.60
CA SER A 109 13.61 -15.88 18.57
C SER A 109 15.03 -16.01 18.00
N TRP A 110 15.53 -14.97 17.36
CA TRP A 110 16.88 -14.88 16.79
C TRP A 110 17.32 -13.40 16.76
N TRP A 111 18.61 -13.15 16.99
CA TRP A 111 19.23 -11.83 16.90
C TRP A 111 20.66 -11.97 16.34
N PRO A 112 21.11 -11.09 15.43
CA PRO A 112 22.43 -11.23 14.82
C PRO A 112 23.55 -10.94 15.82
N THR A 113 24.67 -11.64 15.66
CA THR A 113 25.89 -11.47 16.48
C THR A 113 27.09 -10.95 15.68
N SER A 114 26.92 -10.76 14.38
CA SER A 114 27.95 -10.28 13.46
C SER A 114 27.32 -9.58 12.25
N ASN A 115 28.12 -8.94 11.41
CA ASN A 115 27.67 -8.42 10.12
C ASN A 115 27.57 -9.50 9.04
N VAL A 116 27.52 -10.79 9.39
CA VAL A 116 27.43 -11.90 8.43
C VAL A 116 26.07 -12.56 8.52
N TYR A 117 25.39 -12.69 7.38
CA TYR A 117 24.17 -13.47 7.26
C TYR A 117 24.23 -14.35 6.00
N GLN A 118 23.91 -15.64 6.15
CA GLN A 118 23.91 -16.63 5.07
C GLN A 118 25.19 -16.59 4.21
N GLY A 119 26.36 -16.50 4.87
CA GLY A 119 27.68 -16.45 4.23
C GLY A 119 28.06 -15.10 3.60
N THR A 120 27.18 -14.09 3.63
CA THR A 120 27.43 -12.76 3.07
C THR A 120 27.82 -11.79 4.18
N THR A 121 28.94 -11.07 3.99
CA THR A 121 29.30 -9.93 4.86
C THR A 121 28.54 -8.70 4.40
N VAL A 122 27.65 -8.20 5.25
CA VAL A 122 26.77 -7.07 4.99
C VAL A 122 27.50 -5.76 5.30
N ALA A 123 27.50 -4.84 4.33
CA ALA A 123 27.93 -3.46 4.56
C ALA A 123 26.93 -2.77 5.50
N ASN A 124 27.40 -2.42 6.71
CA ASN A 124 26.56 -1.89 7.76
C ASN A 124 26.95 -0.43 8.08
N PRO A 125 26.09 0.56 7.81
CA PRO A 125 26.40 1.97 8.03
C PRO A 125 26.53 2.33 9.51
N TYR A 126 26.08 1.46 10.42
CA TYR A 126 26.14 1.65 11.86
C TYR A 126 27.34 0.96 12.52
N GLY A 127 28.25 0.37 11.73
CA GLY A 127 29.45 -0.29 12.23
C GLY A 127 29.28 -1.79 12.42
N ARG A 128 29.92 -2.35 13.44
CA ARG A 128 29.92 -3.80 13.68
C ARG A 128 28.76 -4.20 14.59
N CYS A 129 27.92 -5.12 14.13
CA CYS A 129 27.03 -5.85 15.02
C CYS A 129 27.84 -6.84 15.85
N GLU A 130 27.64 -6.81 17.16
CA GLU A 130 28.32 -7.67 18.15
C GLU A 130 27.31 -8.35 19.10
N GLY A 131 26.09 -8.61 18.65
CA GLY A 131 25.03 -9.23 19.47
C GLY A 131 24.34 -8.28 20.45
N LYS A 132 24.66 -6.99 20.39
CA LYS A 132 24.05 -5.95 21.23
C LYS A 132 22.67 -5.58 20.72
N ASN A 133 21.84 -5.04 21.59
CA ASN A 133 20.56 -4.46 21.19
C ASN A 133 20.77 -3.00 20.74
N ASP A 134 21.32 -2.82 19.54
CA ASP A 134 21.67 -1.52 18.98
C ASP A 134 21.33 -1.42 17.49
N GLN A 135 21.55 -0.24 16.91
CA GLN A 135 21.28 0.03 15.50
C GLN A 135 22.08 -0.86 14.55
N ALA A 136 23.32 -1.21 14.91
CA ALA A 136 24.17 -2.06 14.08
C ALA A 136 23.57 -3.45 13.94
N CYS A 137 23.14 -4.06 15.05
CA CYS A 137 22.48 -5.36 14.99
C CYS A 137 21.05 -5.28 14.46
N ALA A 138 20.30 -4.21 14.72
CA ALA A 138 18.98 -4.03 14.12
C ALA A 138 19.05 -3.96 12.58
N TYR A 139 20.03 -3.26 12.02
CA TYR A 139 20.25 -3.22 10.57
C TYR A 139 20.51 -4.61 9.97
N ILE A 140 21.33 -5.43 10.64
CA ILE A 140 21.58 -6.81 10.18
C ILE A 140 20.33 -7.67 10.34
N TYR A 141 19.54 -7.46 11.40
CA TYR A 141 18.28 -8.18 11.59
C TYR A 141 17.32 -7.93 10.43
N GLY A 142 17.11 -6.66 10.07
CA GLY A 142 16.27 -6.29 8.94
C GLY A 142 16.79 -6.85 7.62
N TYR A 143 18.09 -6.72 7.34
CA TYR A 143 18.70 -7.36 6.17
C TYR A 143 18.42 -8.86 6.11
N ALA A 144 18.56 -9.55 7.25
CA ALA A 144 18.29 -10.98 7.35
C ALA A 144 16.81 -11.32 7.13
N LYS A 145 15.87 -10.51 7.63
CA LYS A 145 14.43 -10.76 7.43
C LYS A 145 14.04 -10.59 5.97
N ALA A 146 14.52 -9.53 5.33
CA ALA A 146 14.30 -9.32 3.89
C ALA A 146 14.93 -10.42 3.03
N TYR A 147 16.12 -10.93 3.40
CA TYR A 147 16.69 -12.13 2.78
C TYR A 147 15.75 -13.33 2.87
N ASP A 148 15.27 -13.63 4.07
CA ASP A 148 14.38 -14.76 4.26
C ASP A 148 13.08 -14.56 3.47
N ASP A 149 12.57 -13.32 3.39
CA ASP A 149 11.34 -12.98 2.68
C ASP A 149 11.48 -13.28 1.18
N ALA A 150 12.62 -12.94 0.59
CA ALA A 150 12.89 -13.17 -0.82
C ALA A 150 13.26 -14.63 -1.15
N VAL A 151 14.01 -15.32 -0.27
CA VAL A 151 14.68 -16.58 -0.63
C VAL A 151 14.00 -17.80 -0.02
N VAL A 152 13.50 -17.70 1.20
CA VAL A 152 13.04 -18.87 1.97
C VAL A 152 11.53 -19.09 1.82
N ARG A 153 10.76 -18.03 1.51
CA ARG A 153 9.29 -18.07 1.52
C ARG A 153 8.65 -18.54 0.21
N GLY A 154 9.46 -18.85 -0.81
CA GLY A 154 8.97 -19.39 -2.07
C GLY A 154 8.51 -18.34 -3.08
N VAL A 155 9.06 -17.13 -3.02
CA VAL A 155 8.85 -16.11 -4.04
C VAL A 155 9.79 -16.39 -5.23
N ASN A 156 9.21 -16.63 -6.41
CA ASN A 156 9.98 -16.78 -7.63
C ASN A 156 10.39 -15.41 -8.18
N ASP A 157 11.64 -15.24 -8.61
CA ASP A 157 12.18 -13.97 -9.10
C ASP A 157 11.88 -12.76 -8.18
N PRO A 158 12.33 -12.80 -6.91
CA PRO A 158 11.97 -11.78 -5.93
C PRO A 158 12.45 -10.37 -6.31
N GLY A 159 13.49 -10.25 -7.14
CA GLY A 159 13.98 -8.97 -7.65
C GLY A 159 13.06 -8.30 -8.66
N GLY A 160 12.16 -9.05 -9.31
CA GLY A 160 11.19 -8.51 -10.27
C GLY A 160 9.98 -7.83 -9.64
N TYR A 161 9.81 -7.93 -8.32
CA TYR A 161 8.68 -7.35 -7.61
C TYR A 161 8.99 -5.99 -6.98
N PHE A 162 7.92 -5.23 -6.78
CA PHE A 162 7.90 -4.11 -5.84
C PHE A 162 7.52 -4.61 -4.45
N TRP A 163 8.29 -4.23 -3.42
CA TRP A 163 8.11 -4.66 -2.05
C TRP A 163 7.68 -3.53 -1.12
N TRP A 164 6.55 -3.70 -0.46
CA TRP A 164 6.09 -2.80 0.61
C TRP A 164 6.55 -3.32 1.97
N LEU A 165 7.26 -2.46 2.71
CA LEU A 165 7.56 -2.71 4.11
C LEU A 165 6.37 -2.27 4.96
N ASP A 166 5.65 -3.26 5.50
CA ASP A 166 4.49 -3.04 6.37
C ASP A 166 4.97 -2.70 7.79
N VAL A 167 4.78 -1.42 8.18
CA VAL A 167 5.22 -0.83 9.44
C VAL A 167 4.00 -0.45 10.29
N GLU A 168 3.59 -1.38 11.15
CA GLU A 168 2.40 -1.21 11.99
C GLU A 168 2.65 -1.52 13.46
N THR A 169 1.84 -0.90 14.32
CA THR A 169 1.92 -1.04 15.78
C THR A 169 1.48 -2.43 16.27
N GLY A 170 0.85 -3.23 15.39
CA GLY A 170 0.60 -4.65 15.63
C GLY A 170 1.83 -5.54 15.48
N ASN A 171 2.89 -5.06 14.83
CA ASN A 171 4.14 -5.81 14.69
C ASN A 171 5.03 -5.66 15.94
N SER A 172 6.07 -6.50 16.03
CA SER A 172 7.02 -6.47 17.13
C SER A 172 8.07 -5.37 16.96
N TRP A 173 7.98 -4.32 17.78
CA TRP A 173 8.90 -3.18 17.72
C TRP A 173 9.58 -2.90 19.06
N GLN A 174 10.80 -2.38 18.98
CA GLN A 174 11.47 -1.79 20.12
C GLN A 174 10.91 -0.39 20.42
N PRO A 175 11.04 0.11 21.66
CA PRO A 175 10.80 1.53 21.95
C PRO A 175 11.81 2.45 21.25
N ASP A 176 13.00 1.96 20.91
CA ASP A 176 14.02 2.72 20.19
C ASP A 176 13.69 2.85 18.71
N LYS A 177 13.16 4.02 18.34
CA LYS A 177 12.81 4.36 16.96
C LYS A 177 14.01 4.40 16.04
N VAL A 178 15.20 4.70 16.56
CA VAL A 178 16.43 4.77 15.77
C VAL A 178 16.87 3.36 15.36
N ALA A 179 16.79 2.39 16.28
CA ALA A 179 17.01 0.98 15.97
C ALA A 179 15.96 0.42 14.98
N ASN A 180 14.68 0.77 15.16
CA ASN A 180 13.62 0.38 14.22
C ASN A 180 13.85 0.94 12.81
N ARG A 181 14.34 2.18 12.67
CA ARG A 181 14.74 2.71 11.37
C ARG A 181 15.92 1.95 10.77
N ALA A 182 16.93 1.62 11.57
CA ALA A 182 18.08 0.85 11.10
C ALA A 182 17.65 -0.52 10.56
N ASP A 183 16.70 -1.19 11.22
CA ASP A 183 16.07 -2.41 10.72
C ASP A 183 15.45 -2.23 9.31
N LEU A 184 14.57 -1.24 9.15
CA LEU A 184 13.94 -0.94 7.86
C LEU A 184 14.96 -0.55 6.77
N GLU A 185 16.03 0.16 7.14
CA GLU A 185 17.14 0.48 6.23
C GLU A 185 17.89 -0.77 5.77
N GLY A 186 18.08 -1.74 6.67
CA GLY A 186 18.67 -3.04 6.38
C GLY A 186 17.81 -3.88 5.44
N MET A 187 16.49 -3.92 5.67
CA MET A 187 15.54 -4.55 4.76
C MET A 187 15.60 -3.92 3.36
N THR A 188 15.55 -2.58 3.31
CA THR A 188 15.62 -1.80 2.07
C THR A 188 16.94 -2.06 1.33
N ALA A 189 18.06 -2.14 2.04
CA ALA A 189 19.36 -2.43 1.45
C ALA A 189 19.40 -3.82 0.79
N TYR A 190 18.82 -4.84 1.44
CA TYR A 190 18.74 -6.17 0.85
C TYR A 190 17.88 -6.19 -0.41
N PHE A 191 16.64 -5.70 -0.36
CA PHE A 191 15.76 -5.72 -1.52
C PHE A 191 16.34 -4.96 -2.72
N LYS A 192 16.94 -3.78 -2.48
CA LYS A 192 17.66 -3.04 -3.53
C LYS A 192 18.86 -3.82 -4.08
N SER A 193 19.55 -4.61 -3.26
CA SER A 193 20.70 -5.41 -3.70
C SER A 193 20.34 -6.54 -4.68
N ILE A 194 19.10 -7.03 -4.63
CA ILE A 194 18.58 -8.03 -5.58
C ILE A 194 17.82 -7.40 -6.76
N GLY A 195 17.85 -6.07 -6.89
CA GLY A 195 17.20 -5.34 -7.98
C GLY A 195 15.73 -4.96 -7.74
N ALA A 196 15.17 -5.30 -6.58
CA ALA A 196 13.78 -4.99 -6.25
C ALA A 196 13.58 -3.51 -5.91
N GLU A 197 12.39 -3.01 -6.22
CA GLU A 197 11.91 -1.71 -5.76
C GLU A 197 11.26 -1.83 -4.38
N VAL A 198 11.31 -0.76 -3.58
CA VAL A 198 10.86 -0.77 -2.18
C VAL A 198 10.01 0.46 -1.88
N GLY A 199 8.94 0.27 -1.11
CA GLY A 199 8.09 1.33 -0.57
C GLY A 199 7.74 1.08 0.90
N LEU A 200 7.09 2.06 1.52
CA LEU A 200 6.77 2.06 2.95
C LEU A 200 5.26 2.10 3.15
N TYR A 201 4.72 1.17 3.94
CA TYR A 201 3.31 1.15 4.33
C TYR A 201 3.16 1.50 5.81
N SER A 202 2.27 2.45 6.11
CA SER A 202 1.87 2.78 7.47
C SER A 202 0.71 3.80 7.50
N THR A 203 0.32 4.21 8.71
CA THR A 203 -0.29 5.54 8.91
C THR A 203 0.77 6.51 9.43
N GLY A 204 0.57 7.82 9.24
CA GLY A 204 1.48 8.83 9.82
C GLY A 204 1.61 8.72 11.35
N TYR A 205 0.54 8.29 12.03
CA TYR A 205 0.56 8.04 13.48
C TYR A 205 1.44 6.83 13.83
N GLN A 206 1.20 5.67 13.21
CA GLN A 206 1.96 4.45 13.47
C GLN A 206 3.44 4.66 13.15
N TRP A 207 3.74 5.26 12.00
CA TRP A 207 5.10 5.63 11.62
C TRP A 207 5.77 6.53 12.66
N GLY A 208 5.07 7.56 13.13
CA GLY A 208 5.56 8.47 14.17
C GLY A 208 5.88 7.75 15.49
N GLN A 209 5.15 6.70 15.84
CA GLN A 209 5.41 5.86 17.02
C GLN A 209 6.59 4.91 16.82
N ILE A 210 6.74 4.33 15.63
CA ILE A 210 7.67 3.22 15.37
C ILE A 210 9.02 3.72 14.86
N ALA A 211 9.01 4.48 13.76
CA ALA A 211 10.21 4.90 13.05
C ALA A 211 10.55 6.37 13.33
N GLY A 212 9.56 7.21 13.60
CA GLY A 212 9.77 8.63 13.86
C GLY A 212 10.43 9.37 12.68
N THR A 213 11.26 10.37 12.98
CA THR A 213 11.91 11.20 11.95
C THR A 213 13.01 10.44 11.23
N VAL A 214 12.94 10.42 9.90
CA VAL A 214 13.95 9.83 9.02
C VAL A 214 14.90 10.93 8.53
N PRO A 215 16.23 10.79 8.70
CA PRO A 215 17.20 11.71 8.11
C PRO A 215 17.16 11.66 6.58
N SER A 216 17.40 12.78 5.90
CA SER A 216 17.45 12.84 4.43
C SER A 216 18.58 11.99 3.82
N SER A 217 19.58 11.61 4.62
CA SER A 217 20.68 10.71 4.22
C SER A 217 20.32 9.23 4.31
N SER A 218 19.18 8.87 4.93
CA SER A 218 18.71 7.50 5.03
C SER A 218 18.29 6.95 3.67
N ASN A 219 18.51 5.66 3.42
CA ASN A 219 18.03 5.00 2.20
C ASN A 219 16.48 4.83 2.16
N LEU A 220 15.79 5.20 3.25
CA LEU A 220 14.33 5.30 3.37
C LEU A 220 13.79 6.65 2.88
N ALA A 221 14.64 7.68 2.80
CA ALA A 221 14.24 8.98 2.29
C ALA A 221 13.86 8.88 0.81
N GLY A 222 12.76 9.52 0.41
CA GLY A 222 12.26 9.49 -0.96
C GLY A 222 11.55 8.20 -1.39
N LEU A 223 11.56 7.14 -0.59
CA LEU A 223 10.78 5.93 -0.90
C LEU A 223 9.29 6.27 -0.97
N PRO A 224 8.53 5.70 -1.92
CA PRO A 224 7.10 5.96 -2.01
C PRO A 224 6.35 5.44 -0.78
N SER A 225 5.24 6.10 -0.45
CA SER A 225 4.39 5.75 0.68
C SER A 225 3.07 5.13 0.21
N TRP A 226 2.69 4.04 0.87
CA TRP A 226 1.36 3.46 0.87
C TRP A 226 0.67 3.83 2.19
N LEU A 227 -0.32 4.73 2.14
CA LEU A 227 -0.95 5.23 3.36
C LEU A 227 -2.26 4.51 3.69
N ALA A 228 -2.35 3.97 4.89
CA ALA A 228 -3.59 3.43 5.44
C ALA A 228 -4.49 4.50 6.09
N GLY A 229 -5.69 4.08 6.49
CA GLY A 229 -6.54 4.83 7.43
C GLY A 229 -7.80 5.45 6.82
N ALA A 230 -8.06 5.30 5.51
CA ALA A 230 -9.36 5.69 4.96
C ALA A 230 -10.43 4.62 5.23
N ARG A 231 -11.69 5.06 5.34
CA ARG A 231 -12.86 4.16 5.49
C ARG A 231 -13.73 4.07 4.23
N THR A 232 -13.38 4.84 3.20
CA THR A 232 -14.12 4.92 1.95
C THR A 232 -13.16 5.18 0.80
N LEU A 233 -13.58 4.80 -0.42
CA LEU A 233 -12.83 5.07 -1.64
C LEU A 233 -12.53 6.57 -1.86
N ASN A 234 -13.49 7.45 -1.56
CA ASN A 234 -13.27 8.90 -1.67
C ASN A 234 -12.26 9.40 -0.62
N GLY A 235 -12.27 8.81 0.57
CA GLY A 235 -11.25 9.08 1.59
C GLY A 235 -9.86 8.67 1.13
N ALA A 236 -9.71 7.45 0.58
CA ALA A 236 -8.44 6.97 0.03
C ALA A 236 -7.92 7.91 -1.07
N LYS A 237 -8.77 8.26 -2.05
CA LYS A 237 -8.42 9.24 -3.09
C LYS A 237 -7.97 10.59 -2.54
N SER A 238 -8.60 11.06 -1.45
CA SER A 238 -8.20 12.30 -0.80
C SER A 238 -6.85 12.17 -0.09
N ASN A 239 -6.59 10.99 0.50
CA ASN A 239 -5.33 10.70 1.18
C ASN A 239 -4.11 10.72 0.24
N CYS A 240 -4.30 10.58 -1.08
CA CYS A 240 -3.23 10.74 -2.06
C CYS A 240 -2.55 12.12 -2.01
N ALA A 241 -3.22 13.14 -1.49
CA ALA A 241 -2.66 14.48 -1.34
C ALA A 241 -1.92 14.71 -0.01
N LEU A 242 -1.89 13.71 0.88
CA LEU A 242 -1.17 13.81 2.15
C LEU A 242 0.35 13.77 1.93
N ALA A 243 1.10 14.20 2.94
CA ALA A 243 2.54 14.03 2.97
C ALA A 243 2.90 12.54 3.07
N GLY A 244 3.98 12.13 2.41
CA GLY A 244 4.56 10.79 2.58
C GLY A 244 5.20 10.59 3.96
N LEU A 245 5.57 9.36 4.25
CA LEU A 245 6.10 8.92 5.55
C LEU A 245 7.52 9.44 5.84
N THR A 246 8.30 9.73 4.80
CA THR A 246 9.70 10.19 4.92
C THR A 246 9.97 11.46 4.12
N PRO A 247 11.05 12.20 4.40
CA PRO A 247 11.42 13.37 3.60
C PRO A 247 11.58 13.02 2.13
N GLY A 248 11.00 13.85 1.25
CA GLY A 248 11.02 13.63 -0.19
C GLY A 248 10.10 12.51 -0.70
N SER A 249 9.41 11.78 0.19
CA SER A 249 8.44 10.74 -0.18
C SER A 249 7.17 11.33 -0.80
N ARG A 250 6.61 10.60 -1.76
CA ARG A 250 5.27 10.83 -2.32
C ARG A 250 4.35 9.67 -1.95
N VAL A 251 3.08 9.96 -1.73
CA VAL A 251 2.06 8.93 -1.55
C VAL A 251 1.69 8.39 -2.94
N THR A 252 1.96 7.10 -3.18
CA THR A 252 1.67 6.44 -4.46
C THR A 252 0.53 5.44 -4.35
N VAL A 253 0.21 4.97 -3.14
CA VAL A 253 -0.92 4.09 -2.86
C VAL A 253 -1.62 4.56 -1.59
N THR A 254 -2.94 4.38 -1.51
CA THR A 254 -3.72 4.59 -0.29
C THR A 254 -4.71 3.45 -0.09
N GLN A 255 -4.87 3.01 1.16
CA GLN A 255 -5.76 1.91 1.52
C GLN A 255 -7.07 2.41 2.15
N TYR A 256 -8.16 1.71 1.87
CA TYR A 256 -9.42 1.81 2.59
C TYR A 256 -10.07 0.44 2.83
N VAL A 257 -10.77 0.30 3.95
CA VAL A 257 -11.51 -0.93 4.26
C VAL A 257 -12.91 -0.86 3.64
N SER A 258 -13.31 -1.92 2.93
CA SER A 258 -14.67 -2.08 2.42
C SER A 258 -15.07 -3.55 2.41
N ALA A 259 -16.26 -3.86 2.94
CA ALA A 259 -16.81 -5.22 2.99
C ALA A 259 -15.86 -6.28 3.61
N GLY A 260 -15.03 -5.88 4.57
CA GLY A 260 -14.09 -6.78 5.25
C GLY A 260 -12.83 -7.13 4.45
N LEU A 261 -12.52 -6.35 3.40
CA LEU A 261 -11.29 -6.42 2.64
C LEU A 261 -10.62 -5.04 2.59
N ASP A 262 -9.30 -5.08 2.42
CA ASP A 262 -8.46 -3.91 2.28
C ASP A 262 -8.29 -3.60 0.79
N TYR A 263 -8.89 -2.49 0.38
CA TYR A 263 -8.85 -2.02 -1.00
C TYR A 263 -7.86 -0.88 -1.14
N ASP A 264 -7.26 -0.79 -2.32
CA ASP A 264 -6.22 0.18 -2.61
C ASP A 264 -6.53 1.06 -3.80
N VAL A 265 -6.06 2.29 -3.71
CA VAL A 265 -6.06 3.27 -4.79
C VAL A 265 -4.63 3.63 -5.11
N ALA A 266 -4.23 3.45 -6.37
CA ALA A 266 -3.00 4.02 -6.89
C ALA A 266 -3.20 5.53 -7.12
N CYS A 267 -2.33 6.34 -6.51
CA CYS A 267 -2.31 7.79 -6.65
C CYS A 267 -1.70 8.22 -8.00
N LYS A 268 -2.00 9.46 -8.40
CA LYS A 268 -1.54 10.06 -9.67
C LYS A 268 -0.30 10.92 -9.47
#